data_AF-A0A2N3J6E0-F1
#
_entry.id   AF-A0A2N3J6E0-F1
#
_cell.length_a   1.000
_cell.length_b   1.000
_cell.length_c   1.000
_cell.angle_alpha   90.00
_cell.angle_beta   90.00
_cell.angle_gamma   90.00
#
_symmetry.space_group_name_H-M   'P 1'
#
loop_
_entity.id
_entity.type
_entity.pdbx_description
1 polymer ?
#
loop_
_entity_poly.entity_id
_entity_poly.type
_entity_poly.pdbx_seq_one_letter_code
_entity_poly.pdbx_strand_id
1 'polypeptide(L)'
;MTKTARTTTVSVRIDKPTAAEWREKALASDLSLSDWIRGAIDANQQTHLPTPRKRAVRVRDTSHDADPVLMRQLAGMSNNLNQIARALNECRLIGAPVQVQVVEVLALLR
;
A
#
# COMPACT_ATOMS: atom_id res chain seq x y z
N MET A 1 -4.39 12.58 -36.78
CA MET A 1 -3.09 13.03 -36.23
C MET A 1 -2.62 11.97 -35.24
N THR A 2 -1.48 11.33 -35.49
CA THR A 2 -0.89 10.33 -34.60
C THR A 2 -0.34 11.00 -33.35
N LYS A 3 -0.84 10.62 -32.18
CA LYS A 3 -0.42 11.17 -30.88
C LYS A 3 0.99 10.66 -30.56
N THR A 4 2.00 11.51 -30.66
CA THR A 4 3.38 11.17 -30.28
C THR A 4 3.47 10.88 -28.78
N ALA A 5 4.02 9.73 -28.41
CA ALA A 5 4.24 9.37 -27.01
C ALA A 5 5.34 10.26 -26.41
N ARG A 6 4.98 11.05 -25.40
CA ARG A 6 5.92 11.94 -24.67
C ARG A 6 6.53 11.17 -23.50
N THR A 7 7.83 10.87 -23.57
CA THR A 7 8.54 10.01 -22.61
C THR A 7 9.48 10.76 -21.66
N THR A 8 9.73 12.05 -21.89
CA THR A 8 10.72 12.85 -21.15
C THR A 8 10.06 14.03 -20.43
N THR A 9 10.53 14.32 -19.21
CA THR A 9 10.03 15.41 -18.36
C THR A 9 11.11 16.47 -18.16
N VAL A 10 10.74 17.75 -18.31
CA VAL A 10 11.58 18.90 -17.96
C VAL A 10 11.07 19.53 -16.66
N SER A 11 11.97 19.77 -15.71
CA SER A 11 11.65 20.43 -14.43
C SER A 11 12.10 21.88 -14.47
N VAL A 12 11.17 22.82 -14.25
CA VAL A 12 11.44 24.27 -14.21
C VAL A 12 11.28 24.75 -12.77
N ARG A 13 12.31 25.42 -12.23
CA ARG A 13 12.23 26.05 -10.90
C ARG A 13 11.67 27.45 -11.05
N ILE A 14 10.56 27.71 -10.38
CA ILE A 14 9.91 29.01 -10.29
C ILE A 14 9.65 29.34 -8.82
N ASP A 15 9.45 30.62 -8.55
CA ASP A 15 9.04 31.12 -7.26
C ASP A 15 7.58 30.73 -6.92
N LYS A 16 7.27 30.71 -5.62
CA LYS A 16 5.97 30.28 -5.10
C LYS A 16 4.78 31.10 -5.64
N PRO A 17 4.83 32.44 -5.76
CA PRO A 17 3.66 33.19 -6.22
C PRO A 17 3.37 32.92 -7.70
N THR A 18 4.38 32.88 -8.56
CA THR A 18 4.19 32.50 -9.97
C THR A 18 3.62 31.07 -10.11
N ALA A 19 4.06 30.13 -9.27
CA ALA A 19 3.48 28.79 -9.25
C ALA A 19 2.00 28.76 -8.81
N ALA A 20 1.54 29.72 -8.00
CA ALA A 20 0.14 29.82 -7.60
C ALA A 20 -0.71 30.41 -8.74
N GLU A 21 -0.23 31.50 -9.36
CA GLU A 21 -0.89 32.13 -10.50
C GLU A 21 -1.11 31.15 -11.67
N TRP A 22 -0.10 30.33 -11.98
CA TRP A 22 -0.22 29.34 -13.06
C TRP A 22 -1.26 28.27 -12.75
N ARG A 23 -1.37 27.85 -11.48
CA ARG A 23 -2.41 26.90 -11.06
C ARG A 23 -3.80 27.51 -11.15
N GLU A 24 -3.94 28.77 -10.78
CA GLU A 24 -5.20 29.50 -10.86
C GLU A 24 -5.66 29.66 -12.32
N LYS A 25 -4.75 30.07 -13.21
CA LYS A 25 -5.03 30.18 -14.66
C LYS A 25 -5.37 28.82 -15.29
N ALA A 26 -4.69 27.75 -14.88
CA ALA A 26 -5.01 26.40 -15.33
C ALA A 26 -6.41 25.96 -14.88
N LEU A 27 -6.77 26.24 -13.62
CA LEU A 27 -8.08 25.91 -13.05
C LEU A 27 -9.21 26.71 -13.70
N ALA A 28 -8.99 28.01 -13.97
CA ALA A 28 -9.94 28.85 -14.70
C ALA A 28 -10.18 28.35 -16.15
N SER A 29 -9.22 27.63 -16.72
CA SER A 29 -9.31 27.04 -18.06
C SER A 29 -9.80 25.59 -18.06
N ASP A 30 -10.16 25.02 -16.91
CA ASP A 30 -10.48 23.60 -16.69
C ASP A 30 -9.44 22.61 -17.26
N LEU A 31 -8.16 23.00 -17.18
CA LEU A 31 -7.04 22.20 -17.68
C LEU A 31 -6.10 21.78 -16.55
N SER A 32 -5.40 20.67 -16.76
CA SER A 32 -4.25 20.35 -15.89
C SER A 32 -3.16 21.41 -16.07
N LEU A 33 -2.37 21.67 -15.02
CA LEU A 33 -1.25 22.61 -15.09
C LEU A 33 -0.31 22.30 -16.27
N SER A 34 -0.03 21.01 -16.52
CA SER A 34 0.81 20.59 -17.65
C SER A 34 0.18 20.89 -19.01
N ASP A 35 -1.14 20.71 -19.17
CA ASP A 35 -1.82 21.01 -20.44
C ASP A 35 -2.04 22.51 -20.64
N TRP A 36 -2.22 23.27 -19.56
CA TRP A 36 -2.23 24.73 -19.62
C TRP A 36 -0.87 25.28 -20.07
N ILE A 37 0.23 24.82 -19.45
CA ILE A 37 1.61 25.20 -19.83
C ILE A 37 1.90 24.81 -21.29
N ARG A 38 1.50 23.61 -21.72
CA ARG A 38 1.68 23.19 -23.13
C ARG A 38 0.85 24.02 -24.10
N GLY A 39 -0.35 24.44 -23.71
CA GLY A 39 -1.16 25.35 -24.53
C GLY A 39 -0.45 26.68 -24.75
N ALA A 40 0.22 27.20 -23.72
CA ALA A 40 0.98 28.44 -23.78
C ALA A 40 2.30 28.33 -24.55
N ILE A 41 2.99 27.18 -24.48
CA ILE A 41 4.34 27.00 -25.06
C ILE A 41 4.31 26.32 -26.45
N ASP A 42 3.56 25.22 -26.59
CA ASP A 42 3.61 24.33 -27.76
C ASP A 42 2.47 24.59 -28.76
N ALA A 43 1.87 25.79 -28.75
CA ALA A 43 0.81 26.23 -29.67
C ALA A 43 -0.27 25.15 -29.93
N ASN A 44 -1.16 24.94 -28.95
CA ASN A 44 -2.34 24.08 -29.07
C ASN A 44 -2.09 22.54 -29.07
N GLN A 45 -0.92 22.06 -28.65
CA GLN A 45 -0.69 20.61 -28.41
C GLN A 45 -1.11 20.12 -27.02
N GLN A 46 -2.26 20.59 -26.54
CA GLN A 46 -2.85 20.19 -25.27
C GLN A 46 -3.31 18.73 -25.37
N THR A 47 -3.08 17.94 -24.32
CA THR A 47 -3.47 16.53 -24.36
C THR A 47 -4.94 16.30 -24.00
N HIS A 48 -5.60 17.30 -23.39
CA HIS A 48 -6.97 17.24 -22.86
C HIS A 48 -7.19 16.01 -21.97
N LEU A 49 -6.12 15.51 -21.33
CA LEU A 49 -6.28 14.45 -20.37
C LEU A 49 -6.81 15.05 -19.07
N PRO A 50 -7.79 14.39 -18.43
CA PRO A 50 -8.25 14.85 -17.12
C PRO A 50 -7.07 14.86 -16.14
N THR A 51 -7.00 15.91 -15.32
CA THR A 51 -6.02 16.01 -14.24
C THR A 51 -6.05 14.72 -13.43
N PRO A 52 -4.91 14.03 -13.23
CA PRO A 52 -4.86 12.79 -12.46
C PRO A 52 -5.46 13.03 -11.06
N ARG A 53 -6.65 12.49 -10.82
CA ARG A 53 -7.30 12.57 -9.51
C ARG A 53 -6.63 11.58 -8.57
N LYS A 54 -6.20 12.04 -7.40
CA LYS A 54 -5.77 11.12 -6.33
C LYS A 54 -6.93 10.16 -6.08
N ARG A 55 -6.68 8.86 -6.26
CA ARG A 55 -7.68 7.82 -6.01
C ARG A 55 -8.16 7.99 -4.57
N ALA A 56 -9.48 8.09 -4.38
CA ALA A 56 -10.05 8.18 -3.04
C ALA A 56 -9.53 6.98 -2.23
N VAL A 57 -8.97 7.26 -1.04
CA VAL A 57 -8.53 6.22 -0.12
C VAL A 57 -9.77 5.42 0.25
N ARG A 58 -9.81 4.14 -0.12
CA ARG A 58 -10.91 3.26 0.28
C ARG A 58 -10.86 3.15 1.80
N VAL A 59 -11.87 3.70 2.47
CA VAL A 59 -12.09 3.45 3.90
C VAL A 59 -12.44 1.97 4.02
N ARG A 60 -11.65 1.23 4.81
CA ARG A 60 -11.91 -0.18 5.07
C ARG A 60 -13.23 -0.31 5.83
N ASP A 61 -14.09 -1.21 5.37
CA ASP A 61 -15.31 -1.58 6.09
C ASP A 61 -14.94 -2.47 7.28
N THR A 62 -15.29 -2.03 8.49
CA THR A 62 -15.00 -2.72 9.76
C THR A 62 -16.25 -3.38 10.36
N SER A 63 -17.40 -3.32 9.68
CA SER A 63 -18.68 -3.86 10.18
C SER A 63 -18.67 -5.38 10.40
N HIS A 64 -17.72 -6.07 9.78
CA HIS A 64 -17.54 -7.53 9.85
C HIS A 64 -16.23 -7.91 10.56
N ASP A 65 -15.57 -6.98 11.25
CA ASP A 65 -14.35 -7.31 11.97
C ASP A 65 -14.69 -8.24 13.16
N ALA A 66 -14.03 -9.41 13.20
CA ALA A 66 -14.13 -10.32 14.33
C ALA A 66 -13.54 -9.67 15.60
N ASP A 67 -14.06 -10.05 16.77
CA ASP A 67 -13.58 -9.53 18.06
C ASP A 67 -12.04 -9.70 18.17
N PRO A 68 -11.28 -8.60 18.30
CA PRO A 68 -9.82 -8.67 18.34
C PRO A 68 -9.29 -9.42 19.57
N VAL A 69 -10.04 -9.48 20.68
CA VAL A 69 -9.65 -10.27 21.85
C VAL A 69 -9.74 -11.75 21.51
N LEU A 70 -10.85 -12.19 20.92
CA LEU A 70 -11.04 -13.56 20.45
C LEU A 70 -9.96 -13.96 19.44
N MET A 71 -9.67 -13.10 18.46
CA MET A 71 -8.64 -13.37 17.46
C MET A 71 -7.23 -13.51 18.06
N ARG A 72 -6.91 -12.71 19.09
CA ARG A 72 -5.64 -12.85 19.82
C ARG A 72 -5.56 -14.16 20.59
N GLN A 73 -6.64 -14.58 21.24
CA GLN A 73 -6.69 -15.86 21.94
C GLN A 73 -6.55 -17.03 20.96
N LEU A 74 -7.26 -17.00 19.84
CA LEU A 74 -7.17 -18.01 18.79
C LEU A 74 -5.74 -18.11 18.23
N ALA A 75 -5.09 -16.97 18.00
CA ALA A 75 -3.70 -16.94 17.56
C ALA A 75 -2.74 -17.55 18.60
N GLY A 76 -2.96 -17.27 19.90
CA GLY A 76 -2.20 -17.88 21.00
C GLY A 76 -2.34 -19.40 21.02
N MET A 77 -3.58 -19.91 20.97
CA MET A 77 -3.86 -21.35 20.92
C MET A 77 -3.23 -22.02 19.69
N SER A 78 -3.34 -21.38 18.52
CA SER A 78 -2.77 -21.91 17.28
C SER A 78 -1.25 -21.95 17.31
N ASN A 79 -0.61 -20.94 17.92
CA ASN A 79 0.82 -20.91 18.13
C ASN A 79 1.29 -22.03 19.07
N ASN A 80 0.54 -22.26 20.16
CA ASN A 80 0.82 -23.35 21.11
C ASN A 80 0.75 -24.72 20.42
N LEU A 81 -0.29 -24.97 19.61
CA LEU A 81 -0.41 -26.20 18.81
C LEU A 81 0.75 -26.37 17.83
N ASN A 82 1.18 -25.29 17.18
CA ASN A 82 2.30 -25.33 16.25
C ASN A 82 3.63 -25.65 16.94
N GLN A 83 3.85 -25.19 18.18
CA GLN A 83 5.04 -25.55 18.96
C GLN A 83 5.04 -27.03 19.33
N ILE A 84 3.89 -27.56 19.77
CA ILE A 84 3.73 -29.00 20.05
C ILE A 84 4.03 -29.82 18.78
N ALA A 85 3.46 -29.44 17.64
CA ALA A 85 3.69 -30.15 16.39
C ALA A 85 5.18 -30.17 15.98
N ARG A 86 5.90 -29.06 16.17
CA ARG A 86 7.34 -28.98 15.88
C ARG A 86 8.16 -29.87 16.80
N ALA A 87 7.93 -29.82 18.10
CA ALA A 87 8.65 -30.65 19.06
C ALA A 87 8.40 -32.15 18.82
N LEU A 88 7.17 -32.54 18.48
CA LEU A 88 6.86 -33.92 18.10
C LEU A 88 7.61 -34.37 16.84
N ASN A 89 7.72 -33.49 15.85
CA ASN A 89 8.49 -33.78 14.64
C ASN A 89 10.00 -33.93 14.95
N GLU A 90 10.54 -33.11 15.84
CA GLU A 90 11.93 -33.22 16.30
C GLU A 90 12.18 -34.52 17.05
N CYS A 91 11.33 -34.88 18.03
CA CYS A 91 11.37 -36.18 18.72
C CYS A 91 11.44 -37.35 17.73
N ARG A 92 10.54 -37.33 16.74
CA ARG A 92 10.47 -38.37 15.71
C ARG A 92 11.75 -38.44 14.87
N LEU A 93 12.34 -37.29 14.55
CA LEU A 93 13.56 -37.20 13.74
C LEU A 93 14.77 -37.82 14.47
N ILE A 94 14.90 -37.57 15.77
CA ILE A 94 16.04 -38.03 16.59
C ILE A 94 15.81 -39.38 17.28
N GLY A 95 14.62 -39.98 17.13
CA GLY A 95 14.26 -41.25 17.77
C GLY A 95 14.06 -41.15 19.28
N ALA A 96 13.83 -39.94 19.82
CA ALA A 96 13.65 -39.71 21.25
C ALA A 96 12.21 -40.02 21.71
N PRO A 97 12.02 -40.48 22.96
CA PRO A 97 10.69 -40.73 23.51
C PRO A 97 9.94 -39.41 23.73
N VAL A 98 8.78 -39.30 23.08
CA VAL A 98 7.89 -38.12 23.10
C VAL A 98 7.55 -37.62 24.51
N GLN A 99 7.48 -38.52 25.49
CA GLN A 99 7.05 -38.23 26.86
C GLN A 99 7.95 -37.22 27.60
N VAL A 100 9.25 -37.16 27.27
CA VAL A 100 10.21 -36.27 27.97
C VAL A 100 10.11 -34.83 27.44
N GLN A 101 9.91 -34.64 26.14
CA GLN A 101 9.81 -33.29 25.55
C GLN A 101 8.42 -32.65 25.70
N VAL A 102 7.35 -33.44 25.86
CA VAL A 102 6.00 -32.88 26.07
C VAL A 102 5.93 -32.02 27.34
N VAL A 103 6.65 -32.38 28.42
CA VAL A 103 6.70 -31.59 29.65
C VAL A 103 7.41 -30.24 29.44
N GLU A 104 8.50 -30.22 28.67
CA GLU A 104 9.23 -28.99 28.33
C GLU A 104 8.41 -28.06 27.43
N VAL A 105 7.70 -28.62 26.44
CA VAL A 105 6.87 -27.84 25.53
C VAL A 105 5.68 -27.23 26.26
N LEU A 106 5.05 -27.97 27.17
CA LEU A 106 3.95 -27.44 28.01
C LEU A 106 4.41 -26.23 28.85
N ALA A 107 5.69 -26.18 29.26
CA ALA A 107 6.25 -25.04 29.98
C ALA A 107 6.51 -23.80 29.10
N LEU A 108 6.50 -23.94 27.77
CA LEU A 108 6.74 -22.86 26.79
C LEU A 108 5.45 -22.28 26.21
N LEU A 109 4.30 -22.89 26.47
CA LEU A 109 3.00 -22.42 26.01
C LEU A 109 2.62 -21.11 26.74
N ARG A 110 2.00 -20.18 26.00
CA ARG A 110 1.50 -18.90 26.53
C ARG A 110 -0.01 -18.85 26.58
#